data_AF-A0A813JXE9-F1
#
_entry.id   AF-A0A813JXE9-F1
#
_cell.length_a   1.000
_cell.length_b   1.000
_cell.length_c   1.000
_cell.angle_alpha   90.00
_cell.angle_beta   90.00
_cell.angle_gamma   90.00
#
_symmetry.space_group_name_H-M   'P 1'
#
loop_
_entity.id
_entity.type
_entity.pdbx_description
1 polymer ?
#
loop_
_entity_poly.entity_id
_entity_poly.type
_entity_poly.pdbx_seq_one_letter_code
_entity_poly.pdbx_strand_id
1 'polypeptide(L)'
;MFWTLHRSLKDAGITSDFIACIPEGDAAWAFRHVFDSDIFFLSVPGIPLPASMSFEIARQGWPWVMTEFVVFNMTGYDQVCYLDNDMFFAGTNTSITPEAIFSDCGEAELCMAPEAPDPKADLLPDVCGPGHNNVQMYNFGLMVVRPSKSRFEDLL
;
A
#
# COMPACT_ATOMS: atom_id res chain seq x y z
N MET A 1 11.49 1.64 9.59
CA MET A 1 11.63 0.59 8.56
C MET A 1 11.59 1.16 7.15
N PHE A 2 10.84 2.24 6.89
CA PHE A 2 10.83 2.97 5.61
C PHE A 2 12.21 3.15 4.90
N TRP A 3 13.25 3.58 5.61
CA TRP A 3 14.59 3.74 5.02
C TRP A 3 15.18 2.41 4.50
N THR A 4 14.92 1.32 5.22
CA THR A 4 15.37 -0.03 4.86
C THR A 4 14.69 -0.48 3.56
N LEU A 5 13.40 -0.20 3.40
CA LEU A 5 12.68 -0.46 2.15
C LEU A 5 13.29 0.33 0.99
N HIS A 6 13.39 1.66 1.12
CA HIS A 6 13.95 2.52 0.09
C HIS A 6 15.34 2.05 -0.33
N ARG A 7 16.22 1.83 0.64
CA ARG A 7 17.60 1.38 0.39
C ARG A 7 17.63 0.06 -0.36
N SER A 8 16.80 -0.91 0.04
CA SER A 8 16.73 -2.22 -0.61
C SER A 8 16.30 -2.15 -2.08
N LEU A 9 15.36 -1.26 -2.41
CA LEU A 9 14.90 -1.04 -3.77
C LEU A 9 15.95 -0.32 -4.61
N LYS A 10 16.64 0.66 -4.04
CA LYS A 10 17.77 1.35 -4.70
C LYS A 10 18.92 0.41 -5.00
N ASP A 11 19.31 -0.43 -4.04
CA ASP A 11 20.37 -1.41 -4.22
C ASP A 11 19.98 -2.46 -5.28
N ALA A 12 18.68 -2.72 -5.46
CA ALA A 12 18.13 -3.56 -6.52
C ALA A 12 17.95 -2.86 -7.88
N GLY A 13 18.34 -1.58 -7.98
CA GLY A 13 18.37 -0.84 -9.24
C GLY A 13 17.02 -0.32 -9.74
N ILE A 14 16.07 -0.02 -8.84
CA ILE A 14 14.82 0.65 -9.23
C ILE A 14 15.09 1.98 -9.97
N THR A 15 14.32 2.22 -11.03
CA THR A 15 14.40 3.42 -11.87
C THR A 15 13.14 4.30 -11.80
N SER A 16 12.04 3.72 -11.33
CA SER A 16 10.76 4.37 -11.08
C SER A 16 10.86 5.39 -9.96
N ASP A 17 9.98 6.39 -10.00
CA ASP A 17 9.85 7.38 -8.93
C ASP A 17 9.54 6.68 -7.61
N PHE A 18 10.22 7.10 -6.53
CA PHE A 18 9.94 6.63 -5.18
C PHE A 18 9.22 7.73 -4.40
N ILE A 19 7.98 7.45 -4.00
CA ILE A 19 7.09 8.42 -3.37
C ILE A 19 6.75 7.97 -1.96
N ALA A 20 7.08 8.83 -0.99
CA ALA A 20 6.72 8.64 0.41
C ALA A 20 5.46 9.43 0.72
N CYS A 21 4.34 8.72 0.89
CA CYS A 21 3.09 9.32 1.35
C CYS A 21 3.13 9.45 2.88
N ILE A 22 3.02 10.67 3.38
CA ILE A 22 3.00 10.98 4.82
C ILE A 22 1.66 11.64 5.13
N PRO A 23 0.84 11.08 6.04
CA PRO A 23 -0.42 11.69 6.41
C PRO A 23 -0.25 13.10 7.01
N GLU A 24 -1.20 13.98 6.71
CA GLU A 24 -1.23 15.34 7.22
C GLU A 24 -1.20 15.35 8.75
N GLY A 25 -0.26 16.12 9.33
CA GLY A 25 -0.07 16.21 10.77
C GLY A 25 0.81 15.11 11.38
N ASP A 26 1.27 14.14 10.59
CA ASP A 26 2.23 13.14 11.08
C ASP A 26 3.61 13.78 11.38
N ALA A 27 4.19 13.40 12.52
CA ALA A 27 5.49 13.90 12.96
C ALA A 27 6.65 13.52 12.01
N ALA A 28 6.51 12.43 11.25
CA ALA A 28 7.45 11.97 10.23
C ALA A 28 7.72 13.06 9.18
N TRP A 29 6.75 13.95 8.91
CA TRP A 29 6.94 15.06 7.98
C TRP A 29 8.12 15.96 8.38
N ALA A 30 8.33 16.18 9.67
CA ALA A 30 9.45 16.98 10.18
C ALA A 30 10.81 16.35 9.86
N PHE A 31 10.88 15.03 9.77
CA PHE A 31 12.10 14.26 9.54
C PHE A 31 12.41 14.01 8.06
N ARG A 32 11.53 14.41 7.12
CA ARG A 32 11.73 14.14 5.68
C ARG A 32 13.08 14.59 5.10
N HIS A 33 13.70 15.61 5.70
CA HIS A 33 14.99 16.16 5.29
C HIS A 33 16.19 15.25 5.59
N VAL A 34 16.01 14.21 6.41
CA VAL A 34 17.09 13.24 6.74
C VAL A 34 17.21 12.12 5.72
N PHE A 35 16.27 12.03 4.78
CA PHE A 35 16.28 10.99 3.74
C PHE A 35 16.96 11.49 2.46
N ASP A 36 17.29 10.54 1.60
CA ASP A 36 17.96 10.79 0.33
C ASP A 36 17.12 11.72 -0.58
N SER A 37 17.81 12.51 -1.41
CA SER A 37 17.19 13.54 -2.24
C SER A 37 16.34 12.99 -3.39
N ASP A 38 16.36 11.69 -3.63
CA ASP A 38 15.62 10.99 -4.68
C ASP A 38 14.25 10.48 -4.22
N ILE A 39 13.84 10.79 -2.99
CA ILE A 39 12.49 10.51 -2.48
C ILE A 39 11.59 11.74 -2.66
N PHE A 40 10.47 11.54 -3.35
CA PHE A 40 9.40 12.53 -3.40
C PHE A 40 8.46 12.37 -2.21
N PHE A 41 8.39 13.37 -1.35
CA PHE A 41 7.50 13.36 -0.20
C PHE A 41 6.15 13.99 -0.57
N LEU A 42 5.08 13.24 -0.36
CA LEU A 42 3.70 13.70 -0.58
C LEU A 42 2.97 13.76 0.77
N SER A 43 2.49 14.93 1.14
CA SER A 43 1.56 15.07 2.27
C SER A 43 0.18 14.62 1.80
N VAL A 44 -0.43 13.64 2.47
CA VAL A 44 -1.74 13.09 2.08
C VAL A 44 -2.79 13.37 3.15
N PRO A 45 -3.98 13.86 2.79
CA PRO A 45 -5.03 14.09 3.78
C PRO A 45 -5.51 12.77 4.36
N GLY A 46 -5.81 12.76 5.66
CA GLY A 46 -6.44 11.63 6.31
C GLY A 46 -7.80 11.34 5.68
N ILE A 47 -8.03 10.10 5.23
CA ILE A 47 -9.32 9.71 4.68
C ILE A 47 -10.25 9.34 5.85
N PRO A 48 -11.37 10.05 6.05
CA PRO A 48 -12.30 9.74 7.12
C PRO A 48 -12.98 8.40 6.85
N LEU A 49 -13.26 7.66 7.91
CA LEU A 49 -14.07 6.44 7.80
C LEU A 49 -15.52 6.81 7.44
N PRO A 50 -16.19 6.01 6.60
CA PRO A 50 -17.63 6.09 6.43
C PRO A 50 -18.35 6.03 7.79
N ALA A 51 -19.44 6.78 7.94
CA ALA A 51 -20.19 6.84 9.20
C ALA A 51 -20.65 5.44 9.66
N SER A 52 -20.92 4.52 8.73
CA SER A 52 -21.28 3.12 8.97
C SER A 52 -20.15 2.28 9.59
N MET A 53 -18.89 2.69 9.41
CA MET A 53 -17.70 2.04 9.96
C MET A 53 -17.18 2.70 11.24
N SER A 54 -17.93 3.66 11.80
CA SER A 54 -17.48 4.50 12.92
C SER A 54 -17.58 3.86 14.31
N PHE A 55 -17.40 2.53 14.42
CA PHE A 55 -17.31 1.86 15.73
C PHE A 55 -15.94 2.10 16.39
N GLU A 56 -15.90 1.99 17.71
CA GLU A 56 -14.81 2.53 18.55
C GLU A 56 -13.43 1.89 18.25
N ILE A 57 -13.39 0.60 17.90
CA ILE A 57 -12.18 -0.12 17.46
C ILE A 57 -11.70 0.38 16.09
N ALA A 58 -12.62 0.78 15.21
CA ALA A 58 -12.23 1.26 13.89
C ALA A 58 -11.53 2.63 13.94
N ARG A 59 -11.90 3.48 14.91
CA ARG A 59 -11.45 4.89 14.97
C ARG A 59 -9.96 5.09 15.23
N GLN A 60 -9.24 4.12 15.80
CA GLN A 60 -7.85 4.35 16.22
C GLN A 60 -6.80 3.98 15.15
N GLY A 61 -7.12 3.04 14.25
CA GLY A 61 -6.16 2.56 13.23
C GLY A 61 -6.63 2.74 11.80
N TRP A 62 -7.94 2.66 11.54
CA TRP A 62 -8.43 2.62 10.17
C TRP A 62 -8.27 3.90 9.36
N PRO A 63 -8.23 5.13 9.93
CA PRO A 63 -7.90 6.30 9.12
C PRO A 63 -6.53 6.18 8.42
N TRP A 64 -5.56 5.50 9.04
CA TRP A 64 -4.25 5.22 8.45
C TRP A 64 -4.35 4.18 7.33
N VAL A 65 -5.12 3.12 7.55
CA VAL A 65 -5.40 2.11 6.50
C VAL A 65 -6.10 2.77 5.31
N MET A 66 -7.04 3.67 5.56
CA MET A 66 -7.75 4.35 4.48
C MET A 66 -6.83 5.28 3.68
N THR A 67 -5.81 5.89 4.31
CA THR A 67 -4.85 6.73 3.58
C THR A 67 -4.05 5.98 2.51
N GLU A 68 -3.95 4.65 2.60
CA GLU A 68 -3.31 3.83 1.56
C GLU A 68 -4.04 3.93 0.22
N PHE A 69 -5.37 4.13 0.22
CA PHE A 69 -6.16 4.28 -1.01
C PHE A 69 -5.84 5.55 -1.80
N VAL A 70 -5.05 6.48 -1.26
CA VAL A 70 -4.58 7.66 -2.01
C VAL A 70 -3.84 7.29 -3.30
N VAL A 71 -3.28 6.07 -3.39
CA VAL A 71 -2.64 5.55 -4.61
C VAL A 71 -3.58 5.53 -5.82
N PHE A 72 -4.89 5.36 -5.61
CA PHE A 72 -5.87 5.44 -6.68
C PHE A 72 -6.06 6.86 -7.23
N ASN A 73 -5.68 7.90 -6.46
CA ASN A 73 -5.75 9.29 -6.90
C ASN A 73 -4.46 9.78 -7.58
N MET A 74 -3.42 8.96 -7.68
CA MET A 74 -2.12 9.29 -8.28
C MET A 74 -2.15 9.26 -9.82
N THR A 75 -3.15 9.89 -10.43
CA THR A 75 -3.46 9.88 -11.88
C THR A 75 -2.39 10.49 -12.79
N GLY A 76 -1.29 10.99 -12.24
CA GLY A 76 -0.10 11.37 -13.01
C GLY A 76 0.79 10.18 -13.42
N TYR A 77 0.50 8.98 -12.89
CA TYR A 77 1.23 7.74 -13.16
C TYR A 77 0.33 6.74 -13.87
N ASP A 78 0.90 5.98 -14.82
CA ASP A 78 0.17 4.91 -15.52
C ASP A 78 -0.11 3.72 -14.59
N GLN A 79 0.86 3.40 -13.73
CA GLN A 79 0.77 2.38 -12.68
C GLN A 79 1.48 2.86 -11.42
N VAL A 80 0.99 2.43 -10.26
CA VAL A 80 1.61 2.70 -8.96
C VAL A 80 1.72 1.39 -8.19
N CYS A 81 2.90 1.10 -7.64
CA CYS A 81 3.10 0.00 -6.71
C CYS A 81 3.13 0.55 -5.28
N TYR A 82 2.08 0.27 -4.52
CA TYR A 82 2.04 0.48 -3.08
C TYR A 82 2.84 -0.61 -2.37
N LEU A 83 3.66 -0.21 -1.41
CA LEU A 83 4.43 -1.09 -0.54
C LEU A 83 4.34 -0.55 0.89
N ASP A 84 3.96 -1.42 1.84
CA ASP A 84 3.99 -1.08 3.25
C ASP A 84 5.42 -0.73 3.70
N ASN A 85 5.51 0.16 4.69
CA ASN A 85 6.80 0.68 5.15
C ASN A 85 7.67 -0.34 5.90
N ASP A 86 7.12 -1.51 6.22
CA ASP A 86 7.77 -2.64 6.87
C ASP A 86 8.20 -3.74 5.89
N MET A 87 7.93 -3.55 4.59
CA MET A 87 8.45 -4.42 3.54
C MET A 87 9.94 -4.23 3.32
N PHE A 88 10.56 -5.24 2.70
CA PHE A 88 11.95 -5.22 2.27
C PHE A 88 12.11 -6.02 0.99
N PHE A 89 12.81 -5.47 0.00
CA PHE A 89 13.13 -6.21 -1.20
C PHE A 89 14.37 -7.08 -0.97
N ALA A 90 14.15 -8.39 -0.85
CA ALA A 90 15.20 -9.35 -0.55
C ALA A 90 15.92 -9.91 -1.80
N GLY A 91 15.58 -9.44 -3.01
CA GLY A 91 16.13 -10.00 -4.25
C GLY A 91 17.66 -9.98 -4.27
N THR A 92 18.27 -11.15 -4.22
CA THR A 92 19.74 -11.34 -4.23
C THR A 92 20.30 -11.53 -5.63
N ASN A 93 19.43 -11.61 -6.64
CA ASN A 93 19.78 -11.85 -8.03
C ASN A 93 19.40 -10.62 -8.86
N THR A 94 20.38 -10.03 -9.55
CA THR A 94 20.22 -8.85 -10.41
C THR A 94 19.35 -9.06 -11.64
N SER A 95 18.82 -10.28 -11.86
CA SER A 95 17.91 -10.59 -12.98
C SER A 95 16.43 -10.36 -12.66
N ILE A 96 16.06 -10.13 -11.40
CA ILE A 96 14.71 -9.74 -11.02
C ILE A 96 14.79 -8.35 -10.42
N THR A 97 14.31 -7.35 -11.15
CA THR A 97 14.16 -5.99 -10.63
C THR A 97 12.82 -5.88 -9.89
N PRO A 98 12.71 -5.02 -8.87
CA PRO A 98 11.43 -4.76 -8.20
C PRO A 98 10.32 -4.36 -9.19
N GLU A 99 10.69 -3.74 -10.31
CA GLU A 99 9.77 -3.23 -11.34
C GLU A 99 9.18 -4.31 -12.23
N ALA A 100 9.72 -5.54 -12.21
CA ALA A 100 9.15 -6.66 -12.95
C ALA A 100 7.66 -6.87 -12.60
N ILE A 101 7.27 -6.52 -11.37
CA ILE A 101 5.89 -6.63 -10.89
C ILE A 101 4.89 -5.83 -11.74
N PHE A 102 5.28 -4.69 -12.30
CA PHE A 102 4.41 -3.91 -13.18
C PHE A 102 4.05 -4.69 -14.45
N SER A 103 5.03 -5.40 -15.01
CA SER A 103 4.84 -6.25 -16.19
C SER A 103 4.04 -7.51 -15.83
N ASP A 104 4.30 -8.12 -14.69
CA ASP A 104 3.59 -9.31 -14.21
C ASP A 104 2.10 -9.03 -13.97
N CYS A 105 1.78 -7.84 -13.44
CA CYS A 105 0.41 -7.39 -13.23
C CYS A 105 -0.28 -6.89 -14.52
N GLY A 106 0.49 -6.52 -15.54
CA GLY A 106 0.00 -6.17 -16.88
C GLY A 106 -1.05 -5.06 -16.90
N GLU A 107 -2.20 -5.36 -17.51
CA GLU A 107 -3.32 -4.41 -17.69
C GLU A 107 -4.38 -4.48 -16.58
N ALA A 108 -4.14 -5.24 -15.51
CA ALA A 108 -5.09 -5.34 -14.40
C ALA A 108 -5.29 -3.97 -13.72
N GLU A 109 -6.54 -3.68 -13.33
CA GLU A 109 -6.88 -2.47 -12.58
C GLU A 109 -6.26 -2.48 -11.18
N LEU A 110 -6.28 -3.66 -10.55
CA LEU A 110 -5.73 -3.95 -9.24
C LEU A 110 -5.08 -5.34 -9.28
N CYS A 111 -3.86 -5.43 -8.79
CA CYS A 111 -3.07 -6.66 -8.70
C CYS A 111 -2.45 -6.72 -7.31
N MET A 112 -2.66 -7.84 -6.60
CA MET A 112 -2.28 -8.01 -5.20
C MET A 112 -1.76 -9.42 -4.96
N ALA A 113 -0.89 -9.57 -3.96
CA ALA A 113 -0.48 -10.88 -3.50
C ALA A 113 -1.60 -11.52 -2.65
N PRO A 114 -1.79 -12.86 -2.74
CA PRO A 114 -2.68 -13.55 -1.81
C PRO A 114 -2.12 -13.42 -0.38
N GLU A 115 -3.02 -13.20 0.58
CA GLU A 115 -2.66 -13.19 1.99
C GLU A 115 -2.14 -14.58 2.39
N ALA A 116 -1.06 -14.61 3.15
CA ALA A 116 -0.57 -15.88 3.69
C ALA A 116 -1.63 -16.44 4.66
N PRO A 117 -1.80 -17.77 4.77
CA PRO A 117 -2.72 -18.34 5.74
C PRO A 117 -2.40 -17.80 7.13
N ASP A 118 -3.30 -17.01 7.72
CA ASP A 118 -3.12 -16.54 9.09
C ASP A 118 -3.27 -17.76 10.01
N PRO A 119 -2.24 -18.16 10.77
CA PRO A 119 -2.35 -19.26 11.74
C PRO A 119 -3.40 -18.99 12.84
N LYS A 120 -3.94 -17.78 12.93
CA LYS A 120 -5.06 -17.38 13.79
C LYS A 120 -6.38 -17.22 13.05
N ALA A 121 -6.49 -17.58 11.77
CA ALA A 121 -7.72 -17.45 10.99
C ALA A 121 -8.91 -18.15 11.66
N ASP A 122 -8.67 -19.28 12.34
CA ASP A 122 -9.69 -20.03 13.10
C ASP A 122 -10.23 -19.26 14.34
N LEU A 123 -9.56 -18.18 14.75
CA LEU A 123 -9.95 -17.32 15.87
C LEU A 123 -10.73 -16.08 15.43
N LEU A 124 -10.77 -15.78 14.13
CA LEU A 124 -11.56 -14.68 13.62
C LEU A 124 -13.01 -15.15 13.46
N PRO A 125 -14.01 -14.43 14.02
CA PRO A 125 -15.40 -14.71 13.71
C PRO A 125 -15.58 -14.62 12.19
N ASP A 126 -16.39 -15.51 11.61
CA ASP A 126 -16.64 -15.66 10.17
C ASP A 126 -16.87 -14.28 9.50
N VAL A 127 -15.78 -13.61 9.10
CA VAL A 127 -15.79 -12.18 8.72
C VAL A 127 -16.58 -12.00 7.43
N CYS A 128 -16.66 -13.07 6.65
CA CYS A 128 -17.36 -13.14 5.38
C CYS A 128 -18.80 -13.66 5.53
N GLY A 129 -19.25 -14.00 6.73
CA GLY A 129 -20.58 -14.55 7.00
C GLY A 129 -20.74 -16.05 6.68
N PRO A 130 -21.86 -16.66 7.10
CA PRO A 130 -22.06 -18.11 6.99
C PRO A 130 -22.03 -18.57 5.53
N GLY A 131 -21.17 -19.55 5.21
CA GLY A 131 -21.07 -20.16 3.88
C GLY A 131 -19.96 -19.62 2.99
N HIS A 132 -19.14 -18.70 3.50
CA HIS A 132 -18.01 -18.09 2.79
C HIS A 132 -16.66 -18.70 3.17
N ASN A 133 -16.61 -20.03 3.35
CA ASN A 133 -15.44 -20.78 3.81
C ASN A 133 -14.24 -20.79 2.82
N ASN A 134 -14.34 -20.10 1.68
CA ASN A 134 -13.35 -20.08 0.60
C ASN A 134 -13.05 -18.65 0.08
N VAL A 135 -13.19 -17.62 0.92
CA VAL A 135 -12.80 -16.26 0.50
C VAL A 135 -11.29 -16.16 0.49
N GLN A 136 -10.71 -16.09 -0.72
CA GLN A 136 -9.30 -15.74 -0.89
C GLN A 136 -9.11 -14.30 -0.42
N MET A 137 -8.38 -14.12 0.67
CA MET A 137 -7.92 -12.81 1.13
C MET A 137 -6.64 -12.42 0.38
N TYR A 138 -6.45 -11.12 0.22
CA TYR A 138 -5.28 -10.53 -0.42
C TYR A 138 -4.60 -9.59 0.56
N ASN A 139 -3.27 -9.53 0.50
CA ASN A 139 -2.47 -8.70 1.37
C ASN A 139 -2.39 -7.27 0.81
N PHE A 140 -2.86 -6.29 1.58
CA PHE A 140 -2.87 -4.88 1.18
C PHE A 140 -1.50 -4.19 1.28
N GLY A 141 -0.54 -4.82 1.96
CA GLY A 141 0.81 -4.29 2.07
C GLY A 141 1.58 -4.27 0.75
N LEU A 142 1.09 -4.97 -0.28
CA LEU A 142 1.59 -4.83 -1.65
C LEU A 142 0.43 -4.79 -2.64
N MET A 143 0.33 -3.69 -3.37
CA MET A 143 -0.67 -3.50 -4.42
C MET A 143 -0.05 -2.85 -5.64
N VAL A 144 -0.34 -3.36 -6.84
CA VAL A 144 -0.12 -2.63 -8.09
C VAL A 144 -1.47 -2.16 -8.58
N VAL A 145 -1.63 -0.84 -8.69
CA VAL A 145 -2.86 -0.18 -9.10
C VAL A 145 -2.66 0.59 -10.39
N ARG A 146 -3.72 0.67 -11.19
CA ARG A 146 -3.86 1.71 -12.22
C ARG A 146 -4.69 2.86 -11.62
N PRO A 147 -4.06 4.00 -11.31
CA PRO A 147 -4.77 5.09 -10.65
C PRO A 147 -5.98 5.54 -11.46
N SER A 148 -7.10 5.77 -10.77
CA SER A 148 -8.35 6.22 -11.35
C SER A 148 -9.11 7.08 -10.34
N LYS A 149 -9.30 8.35 -10.70
CA LYS A 149 -10.00 9.31 -9.84
C LYS A 149 -11.43 8.85 -9.52
N SER A 150 -12.16 8.29 -10.49
CA SER A 150 -13.50 7.78 -10.25
C SER A 150 -13.50 6.60 -9.27
N ARG A 151 -12.50 5.73 -9.32
CA ARG A 151 -12.37 4.61 -8.38
C ARG A 151 -12.02 5.08 -6.98
N PHE A 152 -11.13 6.06 -6.89
CA PHE A 152 -10.85 6.69 -5.61
C PHE A 152 -12.12 7.27 -5.00
N GLU A 153 -12.93 8.00 -5.77
CA GLU A 153 -14.22 8.53 -5.32
C GLU A 153 -15.22 7.43 -4.92
N ASP A 154 -15.25 6.30 -5.63
CA ASP A 154 -16.11 5.14 -5.29
C ASP A 154 -15.68 4.42 -3.99
N LEU A 155 -14.42 4.56 -3.59
CA LEU A 155 -13.85 3.94 -2.37
C LEU A 155 -14.07 4.78 -1.10
N LEU A 156 -14.46 6.06 -1.24
CA LEU A 156 -14.70 7.01 -0.15
C LEU A 156 -16.16 7.04 0.30
#